data_AF-A0A3C1BUQ7-F1
#
_entry.id   AF-A0A3C1BUQ7-F1
#
_cell.length_a   1.000
_cell.length_b   1.000
_cell.length_c   1.000
_cell.angle_alpha   90.00
_cell.angle_beta   90.00
_cell.angle_gamma   90.00
#
_symmetry.space_group_name_H-M   'P 1'
#
loop_
_entity.id
_entity.type
_entity.pdbx_description
1 polymer ?
#
loop_
_entity_poly.entity_id
_entity_poly.type
_entity_poly.pdbx_seq_one_letter_code
_entity_poly.pdbx_strand_id
1 'polypeptide(L)'
;MEQFESDVKIPEQLPLLPVRDIVVFPYMVLPLFVGRESSIAAVNDALSADRLIFLACQKDASQEEPEESDINTVGTVAVILRMLKLPDERIKILVQGVKRATIEEYVQMKPFAKVKITPFSEEASESNLASEALIRHVKEQLHNAVSLGKPMLPDLLAVIETIEDSGKLADIIVSNLGLKMEEAQEVLEEDDTVERLKKVSEFLTREISILEVQQKIMNEARGEIDKSQKEYFLREQLKAIKKELGEEDDFQIEIEEYEKKIKKAKMPKAIAEEADKQLKRLARMHPDSAESTVARTFLDWLVELPWSKASKEKLDLITAKKILNDDHFGLEEVKERILDFLALRKLKKDMKSPILCFVGPPGVGKTSLGKSIASAMGREYVRMSLGGM
;
A
#
# COMPACT_ATOMS: atom_id res chain seq x y z
N MET A 1 25.74 37.85 -0.52
CA MET A 1 26.58 36.87 -1.24
C MET A 1 27.68 37.55 -2.08
N GLU A 2 27.62 38.87 -2.33
CA GLU A 2 28.62 39.63 -3.11
C GLU A 2 30.03 39.80 -2.46
N GLN A 3 30.24 39.42 -1.20
CA GLN A 3 31.50 39.70 -0.50
C GLN A 3 32.65 38.70 -0.75
N PHE A 4 32.45 37.64 -1.53
CA PHE A 4 33.47 36.59 -1.75
C PHE A 4 33.81 36.34 -3.23
N GLU A 5 33.30 37.12 -4.18
CA GLU A 5 33.72 37.02 -5.59
C GLU A 5 35.12 37.60 -5.87
N SER A 6 35.80 38.17 -4.87
CA SER A 6 37.16 38.70 -5.04
C SER A 6 38.22 37.67 -4.63
N ASP A 7 38.92 37.13 -5.65
CA ASP A 7 40.25 36.51 -5.63
C ASP A 7 40.63 35.72 -4.36
N VAL A 8 39.94 34.61 -4.10
CA VAL A 8 40.51 33.58 -3.21
C VAL A 8 41.77 33.05 -3.89
N LYS A 9 42.95 33.45 -3.41
CA LYS A 9 44.22 32.89 -3.87
C LYS A 9 44.30 31.44 -3.42
N ILE A 10 44.02 30.52 -4.35
CA ILE A 10 44.09 29.09 -4.11
C ILE A 10 45.57 28.68 -4.13
N PRO A 11 46.13 28.16 -3.03
CA PRO A 11 47.48 27.60 -3.01
C PRO A 11 47.60 26.41 -3.97
N GLU A 12 48.80 26.18 -4.53
CA GLU A 12 49.04 25.02 -5.40
C GLU A 12 48.84 23.68 -4.68
N GLN A 13 49.01 23.66 -3.35
CA GLN A 13 48.89 22.46 -2.53
C GLN A 13 47.86 22.65 -1.42
N LEU A 14 46.91 21.72 -1.32
CA LEU A 14 45.88 21.73 -0.28
C LEU A 14 45.77 20.38 0.42
N PRO A 15 45.41 20.36 1.72
CA PRO A 15 45.02 19.14 2.39
C PRO A 15 43.76 18.57 1.72
N LEU A 16 43.79 17.27 1.45
CA LEU A 16 42.67 16.53 0.86
C LEU A 16 41.78 15.97 1.97
N LEU A 17 40.48 16.21 1.85
CA LEU A 17 39.45 15.57 2.66
C LEU A 17 38.58 14.69 1.75
N PRO A 18 38.75 13.36 1.80
CA PRO A 18 37.88 12.44 1.10
C PRO A 18 36.46 12.48 1.68
N VAL A 19 35.47 12.83 0.88
CA VAL A 19 34.05 12.85 1.28
C VAL A 19 33.33 11.58 0.80
N ARG A 20 32.32 11.14 1.55
CA ARG A 20 31.51 9.95 1.26
C ARG A 20 30.13 10.38 0.79
N ASP A 21 29.59 9.68 -0.21
CA ASP A 21 28.21 9.79 -0.69
C ASP A 21 27.76 11.22 -1.09
N ILE A 22 28.70 12.13 -1.32
CA ILE A 22 28.38 13.51 -1.70
C ILE A 22 29.47 14.13 -2.55
N VAL A 23 29.04 14.81 -3.61
CA VAL A 23 29.89 15.65 -4.45
C VAL A 23 29.57 17.09 -4.08
N VAL A 24 30.60 17.83 -3.65
CA VAL A 24 30.44 19.24 -3.25
C VAL A 24 30.69 20.12 -4.46
N PHE A 25 29.73 20.97 -4.81
CA PHE A 25 29.85 21.92 -5.91
C PHE A 25 30.29 23.31 -5.41
N PRO A 26 30.82 24.16 -6.30
CA PRO A 26 30.98 25.59 -6.03
C PRO A 26 29.69 26.22 -5.47
N TYR A 27 29.82 27.18 -4.57
CA TYR A 27 28.73 27.89 -3.88
C TYR A 27 27.90 27.06 -2.90
N MET A 28 27.99 25.73 -2.93
CA MET A 28 27.29 24.84 -2.01
C MET A 28 27.81 25.00 -0.59
N VAL A 29 26.90 25.20 0.37
CA VAL A 29 27.22 25.27 1.81
C VAL A 29 26.61 24.08 2.52
N LEU A 30 27.44 23.24 3.13
CA LEU A 30 26.98 22.05 3.84
C LEU A 30 27.82 21.74 5.09
N PRO A 31 27.20 21.16 6.13
CA PRO A 31 27.94 20.62 7.26
C PRO A 31 28.52 19.23 6.91
N LEU A 32 29.81 19.03 7.18
CA LEU A 32 30.47 17.73 7.09
C LEU A 32 30.86 17.23 8.48
N PHE A 33 30.68 15.93 8.70
CA PHE A 33 31.08 15.25 9.93
C PHE A 33 32.35 14.46 9.67
N VAL A 34 33.40 14.78 10.42
CA VAL A 34 34.74 14.22 10.25
C VAL A 34 35.10 13.44 11.50
N GLY A 35 35.41 12.15 11.35
CA GLY A 35 35.73 11.26 12.47
C GLY A 35 37.06 10.52 12.35
N ARG A 36 37.64 10.40 11.14
CA ARG A 36 38.93 9.73 10.94
C ARG A 36 40.06 10.62 11.42
N GLU A 37 41.07 10.05 12.09
CA GLU A 37 42.23 10.80 12.58
C GLU A 37 42.96 11.55 11.46
N SER A 38 43.16 10.89 10.30
CA SER A 38 43.79 11.51 9.12
C SER A 38 42.98 12.69 8.58
N SER A 39 41.65 12.57 8.52
CA SER A 39 40.75 13.64 8.08
C SER A 39 40.70 14.80 9.09
N ILE A 40 40.73 14.51 10.40
CA ILE A 40 40.83 15.52 11.45
C ILE A 40 42.16 16.28 11.33
N ALA A 41 43.26 15.58 11.05
CA ALA A 41 44.57 16.19 10.83
C ALA A 41 44.56 17.12 9.59
N ALA A 42 43.95 16.69 8.47
CA ALA A 42 43.78 17.52 7.27
C ALA A 42 42.98 18.81 7.56
N VAL A 43 41.90 18.70 8.33
CA VAL A 43 41.08 19.86 8.74
C VAL A 43 41.87 20.82 9.64
N ASN A 44 42.65 20.31 10.58
CA ASN A 44 43.47 21.14 11.45
C ASN A 44 44.59 21.85 10.68
N ASP A 45 45.21 21.18 9.70
CA ASP A 45 46.21 21.79 8.79
C ASP A 45 45.58 22.94 8.00
N ALA A 46 44.42 22.70 7.36
CA ALA A 46 43.67 23.72 6.64
C ALA A 46 43.35 24.93 7.52
N LEU A 47 42.87 24.70 8.75
CA LEU A 47 42.51 25.77 9.70
C LEU A 47 43.72 26.59 10.18
N SER A 48 44.93 26.02 10.15
CA SER A 48 46.17 26.70 10.53
C SER A 48 46.77 27.56 9.41
N ALA A 49 46.36 27.31 8.17
CA ALA A 49 46.76 28.04 6.97
C ALA A 49 45.62 28.97 6.48
N ASP A 50 45.24 28.88 5.20
CA ASP A 50 44.25 29.75 4.55
C ASP A 50 42.79 29.32 4.76
N ARG A 51 42.53 28.31 5.60
CA ARG A 51 41.21 27.67 5.79
C ARG A 51 40.63 27.04 4.53
N LEU A 52 41.47 26.80 3.54
CA LEU A 52 41.11 26.11 2.30
C LEU A 52 41.41 24.62 2.44
N ILE A 53 40.50 23.81 1.92
CA ILE A 53 40.60 22.35 1.92
C ILE A 53 40.11 21.85 0.57
N PHE A 54 40.71 20.79 0.06
CA PHE A 54 40.27 20.17 -1.18
C PHE A 54 39.35 18.99 -0.86
N LEU A 55 38.13 19.02 -1.39
CA LEU A 55 37.12 17.99 -1.19
C LEU A 55 37.02 17.13 -2.45
N ALA A 56 37.25 15.83 -2.33
CA ALA A 56 37.05 14.89 -3.42
C ALA A 56 36.18 13.71 -2.97
N CYS A 57 35.25 13.30 -3.83
CA CYS A 57 34.38 12.18 -3.53
C CYS A 57 35.13 10.84 -3.64
N GLN A 58 34.86 9.93 -2.71
CA GLN A 58 35.31 8.54 -2.79
C GLN A 58 34.49 7.79 -3.83
N LYS A 59 35.12 6.93 -4.63
CA LYS A 59 34.46 6.02 -5.58
C LYS A 59 33.63 4.96 -4.86
N ASP A 60 34.14 4.48 -3.72
CA ASP A 60 33.46 3.53 -2.85
C ASP A 60 33.35 4.11 -1.42
N ALA A 61 32.13 4.44 -1.01
CA ALA A 61 31.86 5.00 0.31
C ALA A 61 32.07 4.01 1.46
N SER A 62 32.10 2.70 1.18
CA SER A 62 32.30 1.65 2.18
C SER A 62 33.75 1.56 2.66
N GLN A 63 34.70 2.05 1.87
CA GLN A 63 36.12 2.05 2.24
C GLN A 63 36.39 3.01 3.41
N GLU A 64 37.05 2.50 4.44
CA GLU A 64 37.41 3.28 5.64
C GLU A 64 38.71 4.05 5.50
N GLU A 65 39.67 3.51 4.76
CA GLU A 65 40.93 4.17 4.45
C GLU A 65 41.11 4.18 2.93
N PRO A 66 40.58 5.19 2.22
CA PRO A 66 40.66 5.23 0.77
C PRO A 66 42.10 5.44 0.32
N GLU A 67 42.55 4.62 -0.64
CA GLU A 67 43.82 4.83 -1.34
C GLU A 67 43.65 5.88 -2.45
N GLU A 68 44.76 6.29 -3.07
CA GLU A 68 44.75 7.30 -4.14
C GLU A 68 43.85 6.89 -5.32
N SER A 69 43.75 5.59 -5.62
CA SER A 69 42.89 5.04 -6.68
C SER A 69 41.40 5.13 -6.38
N ASP A 70 41.04 5.22 -5.10
CA ASP A 70 39.65 5.18 -4.62
C ASP A 70 39.02 6.57 -4.54
N ILE A 71 39.78 7.61 -4.88
CA ILE A 71 39.36 9.01 -4.82
C ILE A 71 39.19 9.52 -6.25
N ASN A 72 38.12 10.28 -6.48
CA ASN A 72 37.92 10.94 -7.77
C ASN A 72 38.97 12.04 -7.97
N THR A 73 39.47 12.15 -9.20
CA THR A 73 40.54 13.10 -9.56
C THR A 73 40.04 14.54 -9.56
N VAL A 74 38.78 14.76 -9.93
CA VAL A 74 38.14 16.08 -9.90
C VAL A 74 37.37 16.24 -8.59
N GLY A 75 37.60 17.38 -7.95
CA GLY A 75 36.96 17.77 -6.71
C GLY A 75 36.77 19.28 -6.62
N THR A 76 36.46 19.74 -5.43
CA THR A 76 36.14 21.15 -5.17
C THR A 76 37.00 21.69 -4.04
N VAL A 77 37.66 22.81 -4.31
CA VAL A 77 38.28 23.64 -3.28
C VAL A 77 37.16 24.26 -2.46
N ALA A 78 37.20 24.06 -1.15
CA ALA A 78 36.22 24.59 -0.23
C ALA A 78 36.89 25.39 0.88
N VAL A 79 36.18 26.41 1.37
CA VAL A 79 36.59 27.17 2.55
C VAL A 79 35.88 26.64 3.80
N ILE A 80 36.62 26.45 4.88
CA ILE A 80 36.06 26.07 6.19
C ILE A 80 35.55 27.34 6.88
N LEU A 81 34.22 27.51 6.87
CA LEU A 81 33.57 28.66 7.49
C LEU A 81 33.57 28.55 9.02
N ARG A 82 33.26 27.36 9.55
CA ARG A 82 33.17 27.09 10.99
C ARG A 82 33.60 25.66 11.31
N MET A 83 34.11 25.47 12.52
CA MET A 83 34.45 24.17 13.08
C MET A 83 33.89 24.06 14.50
N LEU A 84 33.29 22.92 14.81
CA LEU A 84 32.76 22.57 16.12
C LEU A 84 33.26 21.17 16.50
N LYS A 85 33.96 21.05 17.62
CA LYS A 85 34.31 19.75 18.21
C LYS A 85 33.10 19.19 18.95
N LEU A 86 32.75 17.95 18.64
CA LEU A 86 31.68 17.22 19.31
C LEU A 86 32.23 16.47 20.55
N PRO A 87 31.37 16.09 21.52
CA PRO A 87 31.79 15.39 22.74
C PRO A 87 32.39 14.00 22.51
N ASP A 88 32.15 13.42 21.34
CA ASP A 88 32.60 12.08 20.92
C ASP A 88 33.90 12.12 20.09
N GLU A 89 34.69 13.19 20.25
CA GLU A 89 35.96 13.46 19.55
C GLU A 89 35.83 13.70 18.03
N ARG A 90 34.63 13.59 17.45
CA ARG A 90 34.38 13.96 16.06
C ARG A 90 34.35 15.47 15.89
N ILE A 91 34.58 15.93 14.66
CA ILE A 91 34.53 17.34 14.30
C ILE A 91 33.40 17.55 13.29
N LYS A 92 32.55 18.54 13.56
CA LYS A 92 31.60 19.07 12.60
C LYS A 92 32.17 20.34 11.98
N ILE A 93 32.39 20.34 10.67
CA ILE A 93 32.81 21.52 9.93
C ILE A 93 31.68 22.02 9.04
N LEU A 94 31.56 23.33 8.87
CA LEU A 94 30.70 23.95 7.88
C LEU A 94 31.61 24.44 6.76
N VAL A 95 31.42 23.90 5.56
CA VAL A 95 32.25 24.23 4.39
C VAL A 95 31.42 24.92 3.33
N GLN A 96 32.07 25.75 2.52
CA GLN A 96 31.51 26.33 1.31
C GLN A 96 32.41 26.00 0.12
N GLY A 97 31.85 25.39 -0.92
CA GLY A 97 32.55 25.17 -2.19
C GLY A 97 32.90 26.50 -2.85
N VAL A 98 34.12 26.62 -3.35
CA VAL A 98 34.64 27.84 -3.98
C VAL A 98 34.85 27.60 -5.46
N LYS A 99 35.66 26.60 -5.82
CA LYS A 99 36.06 26.38 -7.20
C LYS A 99 36.41 24.92 -7.47
N ARG A 100 36.14 24.43 -8.67
CA ARG A 100 36.52 23.09 -9.12
C ARG A 100 38.02 23.03 -9.40
N ALA A 101 38.65 21.91 -9.07
CA ALA A 101 40.06 21.66 -9.39
C ALA A 101 40.32 20.16 -9.62
N THR A 102 41.36 19.87 -10.39
CA THR A 102 41.82 18.50 -10.64
C THR A 102 43.07 18.23 -9.81
N ILE A 103 43.16 17.04 -9.21
CA ILE A 103 44.38 16.54 -8.56
C ILE A 103 45.42 16.24 -9.64
N GLU A 104 46.59 16.89 -9.56
CA GLU A 104 47.74 16.57 -10.39
C GLU A 104 48.63 15.49 -9.74
N GLU A 105 48.88 15.64 -8.44
CA GLU A 105 49.86 14.83 -7.72
C GLU A 105 49.52 14.74 -6.22
N TYR A 106 49.75 13.56 -5.63
CA TYR A 106 49.73 13.37 -4.18
C TYR A 106 51.12 13.66 -3.60
N VAL A 107 51.27 14.81 -2.96
CA VAL A 107 52.54 15.30 -2.39
C VAL A 107 52.88 14.58 -1.08
N GLN A 108 51.86 14.16 -0.34
CA GLN A 108 51.98 13.50 0.95
C GLN A 108 50.74 12.63 1.19
N MET A 109 50.92 11.48 1.86
CA MET A 109 49.80 10.61 2.29
C MET A 109 49.64 10.50 3.82
N LYS A 110 50.73 10.61 4.59
CA LYS A 110 50.70 10.54 6.07
C LYS A 110 51.30 11.82 6.67
N PRO A 111 50.75 12.37 7.77
CA PRO A 111 49.61 11.87 8.57
C PRO A 111 48.23 12.07 7.92
N PHE A 112 48.16 12.87 6.85
CA PHE A 112 46.99 13.05 6.00
C PHE A 112 47.43 13.28 4.56
N ALA A 113 46.49 13.12 3.62
CA ALA A 113 46.72 13.33 2.20
C ALA A 113 46.83 14.82 1.86
N LYS A 114 47.88 15.22 1.15
CA LYS A 114 48.07 16.57 0.62
C LYS A 114 48.29 16.46 -0.88
N VAL A 115 47.51 17.22 -1.64
CA VAL A 115 47.47 17.13 -3.10
C VAL A 115 47.90 18.45 -3.72
N LYS A 116 48.60 18.36 -4.84
CA LYS A 116 48.79 19.47 -5.75
C LYS A 116 47.61 19.52 -6.70
N ILE A 117 47.00 20.69 -6.85
CA ILE A 117 45.77 20.87 -7.62
C ILE A 117 45.94 21.93 -8.71
N THR A 118 45.21 21.74 -9.80
CA THR A 118 45.05 22.74 -10.85
C THR A 118 43.58 23.15 -10.93
N PRO A 119 43.25 24.39 -10.52
CA PRO A 119 41.89 24.92 -10.65
C PRO A 119 41.45 24.96 -12.11
N PHE A 120 40.18 24.67 -12.35
CA PHE A 120 39.60 24.82 -13.69
C PHE A 120 39.62 26.29 -14.12
N SER A 121 40.01 26.54 -15.37
CA SER A 121 39.88 27.87 -15.97
C SER A 121 38.42 28.09 -16.34
N GLU A 122 37.73 28.93 -15.57
CA GLU A 122 36.41 29.45 -15.94
C GLU A 122 36.58 30.55 -16.99
N GLU A 123 37.18 30.23 -18.14
CA GLU A 123 37.09 31.13 -19.28
C GLU A 123 35.60 31.20 -19.64
N ALA A 124 35.02 32.40 -19.50
CA ALA A 124 33.66 32.67 -19.93
C ALA A 124 33.59 32.26 -21.40
N SER A 125 32.94 31.14 -21.68
CA SER A 125 32.69 30.70 -23.05
C SER A 125 32.01 31.87 -23.76
N GLU A 126 32.52 32.29 -24.92
CA GLU A 126 31.96 33.43 -25.65
C GLU A 126 30.43 33.28 -25.71
N SER A 127 29.70 34.27 -25.18
CA SER A 127 28.24 34.24 -25.10
C SER A 127 27.68 34.12 -26.52
N ASN A 128 27.34 32.91 -26.90
CA ASN A 128 26.71 32.62 -28.17
C ASN A 128 25.20 32.51 -27.94
N LEU A 129 24.40 32.86 -28.95
CA LEU A 129 22.93 32.87 -28.86
C LEU A 129 22.37 31.54 -28.31
N ALA A 130 23.05 30.43 -28.60
CA ALA A 130 22.70 29.10 -28.10
C ALA A 130 22.86 28.96 -26.57
N SER A 131 23.94 29.48 -25.99
CA SER A 131 24.14 29.49 -24.53
C SER A 131 23.09 30.33 -23.80
N GLU A 132 22.75 31.51 -24.33
CA GLU A 132 21.70 32.36 -23.76
C GLU A 132 20.32 31.67 -23.79
N ALA A 133 20.00 30.99 -24.91
CA ALA A 133 18.77 30.23 -25.04
C ALA A 133 18.71 29.07 -24.03
N LEU A 134 19.82 28.36 -23.83
CA LEU A 134 19.93 27.27 -22.86
C LEU A 134 19.76 27.78 -21.43
N ILE A 135 20.39 28.90 -21.07
CA ILE A 135 20.23 29.54 -19.75
C ILE A 135 18.76 29.85 -19.48
N ARG A 136 18.06 30.47 -20.45
CA ARG A 136 16.62 30.77 -20.31
C ARG A 136 15.80 29.49 -20.14
N HIS A 137 16.08 28.47 -20.95
CA HIS A 137 15.40 27.18 -20.87
C HIS A 137 15.56 26.52 -19.50
N VAL A 138 16.79 26.49 -18.97
CA VAL A 138 17.07 25.89 -17.66
C VAL A 138 16.42 26.67 -16.52
N LYS A 139 16.38 28.01 -16.59
CA LYS A 139 15.63 28.83 -15.62
C LYS A 139 14.13 28.52 -15.66
N GLU A 140 13.53 28.39 -16.84
CA GLU A 140 12.13 28.01 -16.99
C GLU A 140 11.84 26.61 -16.42
N GLN A 141 12.71 25.64 -16.69
CA GLN A 141 12.62 24.30 -16.10
C GLN A 141 12.70 24.34 -14.57
N LEU A 142 13.59 25.15 -14.02
CA LEU A 142 13.73 25.31 -12.56
C LEU A 142 12.45 25.88 -11.94
N HIS A 143 11.85 26.90 -12.57
CA HIS A 143 10.55 27.44 -12.14
C HIS A 143 9.46 26.37 -12.18
N ASN A 144 9.42 25.55 -13.24
CA ASN A 144 8.47 24.46 -13.35
C ASN A 144 8.67 23.45 -12.20
N ALA A 145 9.91 23.02 -11.94
CA ALA A 145 10.23 22.11 -10.85
C ALA A 145 9.79 22.66 -9.47
N VAL A 146 10.05 23.94 -9.21
CA VAL A 146 9.60 24.61 -7.97
C VAL A 146 8.07 24.66 -7.88
N SER A 147 7.38 24.96 -8.98
CA SER A 147 5.91 24.99 -9.03
C SER A 147 5.27 23.62 -8.76
N LEU A 148 5.97 22.54 -9.12
CA LEU A 148 5.58 21.16 -8.84
C LEU A 148 5.92 20.71 -7.41
N GLY A 149 6.53 21.58 -6.60
CA GLY A 149 6.78 21.34 -5.18
C GLY A 149 8.22 21.03 -4.80
N LYS A 150 9.20 21.20 -5.70
CA LYS A 150 10.62 21.10 -5.33
C LYS A 150 10.95 22.21 -4.30
N PRO A 151 11.47 21.86 -3.11
CA PRO A 151 11.77 22.86 -2.09
C PRO A 151 12.98 23.68 -2.51
N MET A 152 12.82 25.01 -2.54
CA MET A 152 13.90 25.94 -2.86
C MET A 152 13.67 27.27 -2.13
N LEU A 153 14.75 27.92 -1.69
CA LEU A 153 14.66 29.20 -1.00
C LEU A 153 14.33 30.32 -2.00
N PRO A 154 13.34 31.20 -1.71
CA PRO A 154 12.98 32.30 -2.61
C PRO A 154 14.14 33.23 -2.95
N ASP A 155 15.00 33.52 -1.97
CA ASP A 155 16.18 34.36 -2.17
C ASP A 155 17.17 33.74 -3.17
N LEU A 156 17.28 32.41 -3.18
CA LEU A 156 18.16 31.70 -4.13
C LEU A 156 17.59 31.77 -5.55
N LEU A 157 16.27 31.69 -5.73
CA LEU A 157 15.63 31.88 -7.04
C LEU A 157 15.92 33.27 -7.59
N ALA A 158 15.80 34.30 -6.75
CA ALA A 158 16.12 35.68 -7.15
C ALA A 158 17.58 35.84 -7.58
N VAL A 159 18.52 35.18 -6.90
CA VAL A 159 19.94 35.16 -7.30
C VAL A 159 20.10 34.47 -8.66
N ILE A 160 19.51 33.29 -8.86
CA ILE A 160 19.61 32.53 -10.11
C ILE A 160 19.12 33.34 -11.32
N GLU A 161 18.06 34.14 -11.16
CA GLU A 161 17.57 35.01 -12.23
C GLU A 161 18.62 35.99 -12.76
N THR A 162 19.52 36.46 -11.90
CA THR A 162 20.58 37.41 -12.27
C THR A 162 21.80 36.77 -12.93
N ILE A 163 21.90 35.43 -12.94
CA ILE A 163 23.08 34.72 -13.45
C ILE A 163 23.00 34.59 -14.98
N GLU A 164 24.06 35.05 -15.65
CA GLU A 164 24.23 34.96 -17.11
C GLU A 164 25.33 33.96 -17.51
N ASP A 165 26.05 33.38 -16.54
CA ASP A 165 27.09 32.38 -16.79
C ASP A 165 26.54 30.96 -16.72
N SER A 166 26.79 30.16 -17.76
CA SER A 166 26.29 28.78 -17.87
C SER A 166 26.87 27.87 -16.78
N GLY A 167 28.13 28.08 -16.43
CA GLY A 167 28.84 27.27 -15.46
C GLY A 167 28.35 27.50 -14.03
N LYS A 168 28.29 28.77 -13.62
CA LYS A 168 27.75 29.18 -12.31
C LYS A 168 26.31 28.72 -12.15
N LEU A 169 25.49 28.86 -13.19
CA LEU A 169 24.10 28.42 -13.18
C LEU A 169 24.00 26.90 -12.98
N ALA A 170 24.80 26.12 -13.71
CA ALA A 170 24.84 24.67 -13.57
C ALA A 170 25.20 24.24 -12.14
N ASP A 171 26.28 24.81 -11.56
CA ASP A 171 26.76 24.44 -10.23
C ASP A 171 25.74 24.73 -9.12
N ILE A 172 25.05 25.88 -9.20
CA ILE A 172 24.04 26.26 -8.22
C ILE A 172 22.81 25.36 -8.32
N ILE A 173 22.35 25.04 -9.53
CA ILE A 173 21.16 24.19 -9.72
C ILE A 173 21.45 22.77 -9.23
N VAL A 174 22.60 22.19 -9.60
CA VAL A 174 22.95 20.81 -9.23
C VAL A 174 23.06 20.65 -7.72
N SER A 175 23.60 21.66 -7.03
CA SER A 175 23.67 21.71 -5.56
C SER A 175 22.30 21.54 -4.87
N ASN A 176 21.20 21.81 -5.57
CA ASN A 176 19.83 21.76 -5.06
C ASN A 176 18.96 20.66 -5.71
N LEU A 177 19.46 19.99 -6.76
CA LEU A 177 18.73 18.92 -7.46
C LEU A 177 18.69 17.62 -6.66
N GLY A 178 19.74 17.29 -5.92
CA GLY A 178 19.83 16.02 -5.18
C GLY A 178 20.10 14.82 -6.09
N LEU A 179 21.05 14.98 -7.03
CA LEU A 179 21.47 13.93 -7.95
C LEU A 179 22.16 12.77 -7.22
N LYS A 180 22.21 11.60 -7.88
CA LYS A 180 23.04 10.49 -7.42
C LYS A 180 24.52 10.85 -7.50
N MET A 181 25.35 10.19 -6.70
CA MET A 181 26.78 10.51 -6.59
C MET A 181 27.49 10.40 -7.94
N GLU A 182 27.18 9.38 -8.72
CA GLU A 182 27.78 9.15 -10.05
C GLU A 182 27.40 10.27 -11.02
N GLU A 183 26.11 10.62 -11.08
CA GLU A 183 25.58 11.69 -11.94
C GLU A 183 26.14 13.07 -11.53
N ALA A 184 26.25 13.31 -10.23
CA ALA A 184 26.84 14.53 -9.70
C ALA A 184 28.33 14.63 -10.05
N GLN A 185 29.07 13.52 -9.98
CA GLN A 185 30.48 13.49 -10.35
C GLN A 185 30.66 13.74 -11.86
N GLU A 186 29.83 13.14 -12.71
CA GLU A 186 29.84 13.36 -14.16
C GLU A 186 29.62 14.83 -14.56
N VAL A 187 28.85 15.57 -13.76
CA VAL A 187 28.62 17.02 -13.96
C VAL A 187 29.81 17.83 -13.44
N LEU A 188 30.39 17.44 -12.30
CA LEU A 188 31.55 18.12 -11.74
C LEU A 188 32.77 18.02 -12.67
N GLU A 189 32.95 16.87 -13.31
CA GLU A 189 34.04 16.55 -14.25
C GLU A 189 33.91 17.21 -15.63
N GLU A 190 32.73 17.72 -15.98
CA GLU A 190 32.51 18.36 -17.27
C GLU A 190 33.17 19.75 -17.32
N ASP A 191 34.18 19.89 -18.18
CA ASP A 191 34.96 21.13 -18.33
C ASP A 191 34.14 22.20 -19.06
N ASP A 192 33.50 21.82 -20.17
CA ASP A 192 32.73 22.75 -21.01
C ASP A 192 31.48 23.24 -20.27
N THR A 193 31.37 24.55 -20.11
CA THR A 193 30.29 25.16 -19.32
C THR A 193 28.91 24.96 -19.94
N VAL A 194 28.83 24.89 -21.26
CA VAL A 194 27.57 24.74 -22.01
C VAL A 194 27.13 23.28 -22.00
N GLU A 195 28.04 22.34 -22.26
CA GLU A 195 27.75 20.90 -22.15
C GLU A 195 27.37 20.52 -20.72
N ARG A 196 28.04 21.10 -19.71
CA ARG A 196 27.67 20.93 -18.31
C ARG A 196 26.23 21.40 -18.06
N LEU A 197 25.86 22.60 -18.53
CA LEU A 197 24.49 23.11 -18.38
C LEU A 197 23.46 22.25 -19.13
N LYS A 198 23.82 21.67 -20.29
CA LYS A 198 22.96 20.70 -21.00
C LYS A 198 22.71 19.45 -20.17
N LYS A 199 23.75 18.85 -19.57
CA LYS A 199 23.57 17.70 -18.66
C LYS A 199 22.64 18.04 -17.50
N VAL A 200 22.80 19.23 -16.91
CA VAL A 200 21.90 19.71 -15.84
C VAL A 200 20.46 19.83 -16.33
N SER A 201 20.24 20.37 -17.53
CA SER A 201 18.91 20.45 -18.17
C SER A 201 18.27 19.07 -18.33
N GLU A 202 19.04 18.05 -18.73
CA GLU A 202 18.54 16.68 -18.87
C GLU A 202 18.13 16.09 -17.52
N PHE A 203 18.97 16.25 -16.48
CA PHE A 203 18.63 15.80 -15.14
C PHE A 203 17.41 16.53 -14.55
N LEU A 204 17.31 17.84 -14.79
CA LEU A 204 16.18 18.66 -14.36
C LEU A 204 14.88 18.24 -15.07
N THR A 205 14.94 17.90 -16.37
CA THR A 205 13.80 17.35 -17.12
C THR A 205 13.29 16.06 -16.49
N ARG A 206 14.21 15.15 -16.17
CA ARG A 206 13.88 13.88 -15.50
C ARG A 206 13.24 14.13 -14.13
N GLU A 207 13.78 15.06 -13.36
CA GLU A 207 13.24 15.44 -12.06
C GLU A 207 11.82 16.01 -12.17
N ILE A 208 11.57 16.90 -13.15
CA ILE A 208 10.24 17.43 -13.43
C ILE A 208 9.25 16.30 -13.72
N SER A 209 9.62 15.33 -14.56
CA SER A 209 8.77 14.18 -14.87
C SER A 209 8.43 13.35 -13.61
N ILE A 210 9.39 13.19 -12.70
CA ILE A 210 9.15 12.50 -11.42
C ILE A 210 8.17 13.30 -10.57
N LEU A 211 8.36 14.61 -10.45
CA LEU A 211 7.49 15.51 -9.68
C LEU A 211 6.06 15.53 -10.23
N GLU A 212 5.88 15.54 -11.56
CA GLU A 212 4.56 15.47 -12.20
C GLU A 212 3.83 14.17 -11.85
N VAL A 213 4.53 13.02 -11.91
CA VAL A 213 3.95 11.73 -11.52
C VAL A 213 3.60 11.71 -10.03
N GLN A 214 4.47 12.24 -9.16
CA GLN A 214 4.19 12.35 -7.72
C GLN A 214 2.95 13.20 -7.46
N GLN A 215 2.84 14.36 -8.11
CA GLN A 215 1.69 15.26 -7.98
C GLN A 215 0.40 14.58 -8.46
N LYS A 216 0.46 13.83 -9.57
CA LYS A 216 -0.67 13.03 -10.06
C LYS A 216 -1.12 11.98 -9.04
N ILE A 217 -0.19 11.21 -8.47
CA ILE A 217 -0.49 10.21 -7.44
C ILE A 217 -1.11 10.88 -6.20
N MET A 218 -0.57 12.02 -5.76
CA MET A 218 -1.13 12.77 -4.63
C MET A 218 -2.55 13.26 -4.91
N ASN A 219 -2.82 13.73 -6.12
CA ASN A 219 -4.15 14.18 -6.52
C ASN A 219 -5.16 13.03 -6.60
N GLU A 220 -4.76 11.86 -7.10
CA GLU A 220 -5.58 10.65 -7.13
C GLU A 220 -5.92 10.17 -5.71
N ALA A 221 -4.90 10.06 -4.84
CA ALA A 221 -5.09 9.67 -3.44
C ALA A 221 -6.00 10.65 -2.68
N ARG A 222 -5.84 11.96 -2.89
CA ARG A 222 -6.71 12.98 -2.29
C ARG A 222 -8.15 12.86 -2.79
N GLY A 223 -8.34 12.62 -4.08
CA GLY A 223 -9.67 12.40 -4.68
C GLY A 223 -10.38 11.17 -4.12
N GLU A 224 -9.65 10.09 -3.82
CA GLU A 224 -10.22 8.91 -3.15
C GLU A 224 -10.60 9.19 -1.70
N ILE A 225 -9.77 9.93 -0.95
CA ILE A 225 -10.07 10.35 0.42
C ILE A 225 -11.33 11.23 0.46
N ASP A 226 -11.42 12.23 -0.43
CA ASP A 226 -12.57 13.14 -0.49
C ASP A 226 -13.87 12.41 -0.86
N LYS A 227 -13.80 11.42 -1.77
CA LYS A 227 -14.94 10.55 -2.09
C LYS A 227 -15.37 9.71 -0.89
N SER A 228 -14.42 9.09 -0.19
CA SER A 228 -14.69 8.26 0.97
C SER A 228 -15.30 9.06 2.13
N GLN A 229 -14.76 10.26 2.40
CA GLN A 229 -15.32 11.18 3.40
C GLN A 229 -16.73 11.65 3.04
N LYS A 230 -16.97 11.99 1.77
CA LYS A 230 -18.29 12.39 1.28
C LYS A 230 -19.30 11.25 1.40
N GLU A 231 -18.90 10.03 1.06
CA GLU A 231 -19.75 8.85 1.20
C GLU A 231 -20.07 8.54 2.67
N TYR A 232 -19.09 8.64 3.56
CA TYR A 232 -19.29 8.49 5.01
C TYR A 232 -20.29 9.54 5.54
N PHE A 233 -20.11 10.80 5.16
CA PHE A 233 -21.00 11.90 5.57
C PHE A 233 -22.43 11.70 5.06
N LEU A 234 -22.60 11.32 3.79
CA LEU A 234 -23.91 11.03 3.21
C LEU A 234 -24.61 9.84 3.90
N ARG A 235 -23.86 8.79 4.27
CA ARG A 235 -24.41 7.65 5.01
C ARG A 235 -24.87 8.05 6.42
N GLU A 236 -24.10 8.87 7.13
CA GLU A 236 -24.51 9.38 8.44
C GLU A 236 -25.72 10.31 8.32
N GLN A 237 -25.78 11.17 7.29
CA GLN A 237 -26.97 11.97 7.01
C GLN A 237 -28.20 11.12 6.71
N LEU A 238 -28.07 10.07 5.89
CA LEU A 238 -29.18 9.14 5.61
C LEU A 238 -29.68 8.43 6.88
N LYS A 239 -28.78 8.02 7.78
CA LYS A 239 -29.17 7.45 9.08
C LYS A 239 -29.91 8.46 9.96
N ALA A 240 -29.43 9.71 10.00
CA ALA A 240 -30.07 10.77 10.77
C ALA A 240 -31.47 11.10 10.21
N ILE A 241 -31.60 11.22 8.89
CA ILE A 241 -32.87 11.45 8.18
C ILE A 241 -33.86 10.30 8.47
N LYS A 242 -33.45 9.03 8.33
CA LYS A 242 -34.28 7.87 8.67
C LYS A 242 -34.78 7.90 10.11
N LYS A 243 -33.91 8.31 11.05
CA LYS A 243 -34.24 8.45 12.47
C LYS A 243 -35.22 9.59 12.75
N GLU A 244 -35.11 10.72 12.03
CA GLU A 244 -36.03 11.86 12.17
C GLU A 244 -37.39 11.63 11.49
N LEU A 245 -37.43 10.85 10.40
CA LEU A 245 -38.66 10.49 9.69
C LEU A 245 -39.55 9.51 10.47
N GLY A 246 -39.08 8.95 11.59
CA GLY A 246 -39.87 8.01 12.41
C GLY A 246 -40.17 6.69 11.70
N GLU A 247 -39.47 6.39 10.60
CA GLU A 247 -39.46 5.07 9.97
C GLU A 247 -38.63 4.14 10.88
N GLU A 248 -39.30 3.50 11.85
CA GLU A 248 -38.78 2.23 12.39
C GLU A 248 -38.64 1.29 11.18
N ASP A 249 -37.41 0.97 10.79
CA ASP A 249 -37.12 0.14 9.61
C ASP A 249 -38.05 -1.10 9.65
N ASP A 250 -38.97 -1.24 8.69
CA ASP A 250 -39.80 -2.44 8.51
C ASP A 250 -38.95 -3.73 8.52
N PHE A 251 -37.70 -3.58 8.08
CA PHE A 251 -36.66 -4.61 8.10
C PHE A 251 -36.21 -5.00 9.52
N GLN A 252 -36.14 -4.04 10.45
CA GLN A 252 -35.81 -4.30 11.84
C GLN A 252 -36.95 -5.08 12.52
N ILE A 253 -38.21 -4.74 12.21
CA ILE A 253 -39.39 -5.46 12.67
C ILE A 253 -39.37 -6.90 12.14
N GLU A 254 -39.05 -7.09 10.85
CA GLU A 254 -38.90 -8.42 10.23
C GLU A 254 -37.86 -9.30 10.95
N ILE A 255 -36.69 -8.73 11.29
CA ILE A 255 -35.62 -9.45 12.01
C ILE A 255 -36.10 -9.91 13.39
N GLU A 256 -36.81 -9.06 14.13
CA GLU A 256 -37.36 -9.41 15.44
C GLU A 256 -38.43 -10.51 15.36
N GLU A 257 -39.23 -10.53 14.30
CA GLU A 257 -40.19 -11.60 14.07
C GLU A 257 -39.51 -12.96 13.84
N TYR A 258 -38.44 -13.00 13.04
CA TYR A 258 -37.67 -14.22 12.84
C TYR A 258 -37.02 -14.71 14.14
N GLU A 259 -36.51 -13.83 14.99
CA GLU A 259 -35.94 -14.22 16.28
C GLU A 259 -36.99 -14.91 17.19
N LYS A 260 -38.22 -14.36 17.24
CA LYS A 260 -39.34 -14.96 17.98
C LYS A 260 -39.72 -16.33 17.40
N LYS A 261 -39.77 -16.43 16.08
CA LYS A 261 -40.09 -17.66 15.34
C LYS A 261 -39.07 -18.78 15.59
N ILE A 262 -37.76 -18.48 15.55
CA ILE A 262 -36.68 -19.44 15.82
C ILE A 262 -36.79 -19.99 17.25
N LYS A 263 -36.99 -19.11 18.23
CA LYS A 263 -37.18 -19.52 19.64
C LYS A 263 -38.40 -20.42 19.82
N LYS A 264 -39.49 -20.16 19.10
CA LYS A 264 -40.73 -20.94 19.16
C LYS A 264 -40.61 -22.33 18.53
N ALA A 265 -39.79 -22.48 17.49
CA ALA A 265 -39.62 -23.75 16.77
C ALA A 265 -38.99 -24.86 17.64
N LYS A 266 -38.22 -24.50 18.67
CA LYS A 266 -37.50 -25.42 19.58
C LYS A 266 -36.60 -26.41 18.81
N MET A 267 -35.75 -25.84 17.95
CA MET A 267 -34.82 -26.61 17.12
C MET A 267 -33.72 -27.27 17.97
N PRO A 268 -33.13 -28.40 17.52
CA PRO A 268 -31.91 -28.94 18.13
C PRO A 268 -30.77 -27.92 18.11
N LYS A 269 -29.87 -28.00 19.11
CA LYS A 269 -28.82 -26.99 19.35
C LYS A 269 -28.01 -26.62 18.10
N ALA A 270 -27.52 -27.60 17.36
CA ALA A 270 -26.72 -27.36 16.15
C ALA A 270 -27.48 -26.60 15.05
N ILE A 271 -28.80 -26.80 14.95
CA ILE A 271 -29.64 -26.14 13.95
C ILE A 271 -30.03 -24.74 14.41
N ALA A 272 -30.31 -24.56 15.70
CA ALA A 272 -30.57 -23.25 16.29
C ALA A 272 -29.36 -22.30 16.12
N GLU A 273 -28.14 -22.80 16.36
CA GLU A 273 -26.91 -22.02 16.15
C GLU A 273 -26.74 -21.58 14.69
N GLU A 274 -27.06 -22.44 13.72
CA GLU A 274 -27.00 -22.08 12.30
C GLU A 274 -28.11 -21.11 11.92
N ALA A 275 -29.34 -21.26 12.46
CA ALA A 275 -30.43 -20.33 12.25
C ALA A 275 -30.09 -18.91 12.78
N ASP A 276 -29.50 -18.82 13.97
CA ASP A 276 -29.04 -17.56 14.56
C ASP A 276 -27.93 -16.90 13.73
N LYS A 277 -27.02 -17.71 13.17
CA LYS A 277 -25.95 -17.23 12.29
C LYS A 277 -26.51 -16.65 11.00
N GLN A 278 -27.49 -17.31 10.37
CA GLN A 278 -28.14 -16.80 9.17
C GLN A 278 -29.01 -15.57 9.45
N LEU A 279 -29.67 -15.50 10.61
CA LEU A 279 -30.40 -14.30 11.04
C LEU A 279 -29.49 -13.10 11.21
N LYS A 280 -28.34 -13.28 11.88
CA LYS A 280 -27.31 -12.22 12.01
C LYS A 280 -26.74 -11.79 10.66
N ARG A 281 -26.64 -12.72 9.71
CA ARG A 281 -26.20 -12.42 8.35
C ARG A 281 -27.26 -11.59 7.62
N LEU A 282 -28.53 -11.98 7.69
CA LEU A 282 -29.66 -11.25 7.12
C LEU A 282 -29.71 -9.81 7.65
N ALA A 283 -29.54 -9.61 8.97
CA ALA A 283 -29.56 -8.30 9.60
C ALA A 283 -28.48 -7.31 9.11
N ARG A 284 -27.42 -7.81 8.46
CA ARG A 284 -26.34 -6.98 7.90
C ARG A 284 -26.48 -6.74 6.39
N MET A 285 -27.43 -7.42 5.74
CA MET A 285 -27.64 -7.33 4.30
C MET A 285 -28.60 -6.19 3.94
N HIS A 286 -28.52 -5.73 2.69
CA HIS A 286 -29.53 -4.82 2.15
C HIS A 286 -30.85 -5.59 1.90
N PRO A 287 -32.03 -5.06 2.30
CA PRO A 287 -33.32 -5.75 2.21
C PRO A 287 -33.66 -6.27 0.80
N ASP A 288 -33.28 -5.51 -0.24
CA ASP A 288 -33.57 -5.83 -1.65
C ASP A 288 -32.51 -6.68 -2.37
N SER A 289 -31.49 -7.17 -1.64
CA SER A 289 -30.44 -7.98 -2.27
C SER A 289 -30.94 -9.38 -2.65
N ALA A 290 -30.39 -9.96 -3.73
CA ALA A 290 -30.69 -11.35 -4.08
C ALA A 290 -30.29 -12.32 -2.94
N GLU A 291 -29.22 -11.99 -2.20
CA GLU A 291 -28.76 -12.77 -1.05
C GLU A 291 -29.74 -12.72 0.14
N SER A 292 -30.38 -11.58 0.42
CA SER A 292 -31.38 -11.48 1.49
C SER A 292 -32.60 -12.37 1.22
N THR A 293 -33.01 -12.48 -0.05
CA THR A 293 -34.14 -13.33 -0.48
C THR A 293 -33.84 -14.81 -0.23
N VAL A 294 -32.61 -15.25 -0.53
CA VAL A 294 -32.16 -16.62 -0.27
C VAL A 294 -32.11 -16.90 1.25
N ALA A 295 -31.56 -15.96 2.04
CA ALA A 295 -31.49 -16.09 3.48
C ALA A 295 -32.88 -16.14 4.15
N ARG A 296 -33.85 -15.32 3.70
CA ARG A 296 -35.26 -15.36 4.14
C ARG A 296 -35.87 -16.73 3.88
N THR A 297 -35.78 -17.19 2.63
CA THR A 297 -36.35 -18.49 2.22
C THR A 297 -35.79 -19.64 3.06
N PHE A 298 -34.49 -19.61 3.35
CA PHE A 298 -33.86 -20.62 4.21
C PHE A 298 -34.34 -20.55 5.67
N LEU A 299 -34.46 -19.34 6.24
CA LEU A 299 -34.98 -19.14 7.59
C LEU A 299 -36.45 -19.55 7.72
N ASP A 300 -37.27 -19.26 6.72
CA ASP A 300 -38.67 -19.71 6.65
C ASP A 300 -38.76 -21.24 6.72
N TRP A 301 -37.98 -21.94 5.90
CA TRP A 301 -37.94 -23.41 5.95
C TRP A 301 -37.54 -23.95 7.32
N LEU A 302 -36.52 -23.37 7.95
CA LEU A 302 -36.08 -23.81 9.27
C LEU A 302 -37.17 -23.61 10.32
N VAL A 303 -37.90 -22.49 10.30
CA VAL A 303 -38.95 -22.19 11.28
C VAL A 303 -40.21 -23.02 11.06
N GLU A 304 -40.60 -23.26 9.80
CA GLU A 304 -41.82 -24.01 9.46
C GLU A 304 -41.71 -25.50 9.80
N LEU A 305 -40.49 -26.05 9.85
CA LEU A 305 -40.29 -27.45 10.16
C LEU A 305 -40.75 -27.82 11.59
N PRO A 306 -41.50 -28.92 11.77
CA PRO A 306 -42.07 -29.32 13.05
C PRO A 306 -41.06 -30.03 13.96
N TRP A 307 -39.93 -29.38 14.29
CA TRP A 307 -38.81 -29.96 15.06
C TRP A 307 -39.21 -30.63 16.37
N SER A 308 -40.17 -30.05 17.08
CA SER A 308 -40.62 -30.49 18.41
C SER A 308 -42.04 -31.07 18.42
N LYS A 309 -42.69 -31.18 17.26
CA LYS A 309 -44.06 -31.69 17.15
C LYS A 309 -44.04 -33.07 16.49
N ALA A 310 -44.42 -34.09 17.25
CA ALA A 310 -44.60 -35.45 16.74
C ALA A 310 -46.05 -35.90 16.94
N SER A 311 -46.63 -36.56 15.94
CA SER A 311 -47.92 -37.22 16.05
C SER A 311 -47.81 -38.45 16.98
N LYS A 312 -48.87 -38.72 17.76
CA LYS A 312 -48.93 -39.92 18.61
C LYS A 312 -49.10 -41.15 17.74
N GLU A 313 -48.08 -42.00 17.72
CA GLU A 313 -48.09 -43.25 16.98
C GLU A 313 -49.06 -44.27 17.59
N LYS A 314 -49.93 -44.85 16.76
CA LYS A 314 -50.80 -45.98 17.09
C LYS A 314 -50.40 -47.19 16.26
N LEU A 315 -49.95 -48.26 16.92
CA LEU A 315 -49.55 -49.51 16.25
C LEU A 315 -50.49 -50.64 16.66
N ASP A 316 -51.68 -50.65 16.07
CA ASP A 316 -52.60 -51.78 16.15
C ASP A 316 -52.67 -52.52 14.80
N LEU A 317 -52.19 -53.76 14.79
CA LEU A 317 -52.13 -54.60 13.59
C LEU A 317 -53.54 -55.01 13.10
N ILE A 318 -54.50 -55.14 14.01
CA ILE A 318 -55.88 -55.50 13.65
C ILE A 318 -56.53 -54.36 12.90
N THR A 319 -56.46 -53.15 13.47
CA THR A 319 -56.93 -51.92 12.83
C THR A 319 -56.19 -51.64 11.52
N ALA A 320 -54.87 -51.83 11.47
CA ALA A 320 -54.09 -51.65 10.25
C ALA A 320 -54.51 -52.62 9.13
N LYS A 321 -54.74 -53.90 9.43
CA LYS A 321 -55.21 -54.89 8.46
C LYS A 321 -56.58 -54.50 7.90
N LYS A 322 -57.48 -54.02 8.76
CA LYS A 322 -58.80 -53.55 8.35
C LYS A 322 -58.71 -52.36 7.40
N ILE A 323 -57.97 -51.31 7.77
CA ILE A 323 -57.78 -50.10 6.95
C ILE A 323 -57.15 -50.45 5.59
N LEU A 324 -56.12 -51.30 5.57
CA LEU A 324 -55.49 -51.72 4.31
C LEU A 324 -56.44 -52.51 3.41
N ASN A 325 -57.32 -53.34 3.98
CA ASN A 325 -58.32 -54.10 3.23
C ASN A 325 -59.48 -53.26 2.73
N ASP A 326 -59.90 -52.27 3.51
CA ASP A 326 -60.98 -51.35 3.15
C ASP A 326 -60.51 -50.37 2.05
N ASP A 327 -59.28 -49.85 2.15
CA ASP A 327 -58.74 -48.86 1.21
C ASP A 327 -58.22 -49.46 -0.11
N HIS A 328 -57.83 -50.74 -0.12
CA HIS A 328 -57.22 -51.40 -1.28
C HIS A 328 -57.79 -52.80 -1.51
N PHE A 329 -58.38 -53.04 -2.68
CA PHE A 329 -58.85 -54.37 -3.07
C PHE A 329 -57.69 -55.22 -3.64
N GLY A 330 -57.57 -56.49 -3.23
CA GLY A 330 -56.48 -57.38 -3.62
C GLY A 330 -55.13 -57.05 -2.95
N LEU A 331 -54.01 -57.20 -3.67
CA LEU A 331 -52.65 -56.89 -3.19
C LEU A 331 -52.23 -57.64 -1.91
N GLU A 332 -52.66 -58.89 -1.74
CA GLU A 332 -52.45 -59.67 -0.51
C GLU A 332 -50.96 -59.72 -0.11
N GLU A 333 -50.06 -60.03 -1.05
CA GLU A 333 -48.61 -60.07 -0.77
C GLU A 333 -48.04 -58.72 -0.28
N VAL A 334 -48.55 -57.60 -0.81
CA VAL A 334 -48.10 -56.25 -0.43
C VAL A 334 -48.64 -55.87 0.94
N LYS A 335 -49.91 -56.18 1.20
CA LYS A 335 -50.55 -55.94 2.50
C LYS A 335 -49.90 -56.76 3.60
N GLU A 336 -49.60 -58.03 3.35
CA GLU A 336 -48.87 -58.90 4.28
C GLU A 336 -47.49 -58.30 4.61
N ARG A 337 -46.71 -57.88 3.60
CA ARG A 337 -45.41 -57.22 3.84
C ARG A 337 -45.51 -55.92 4.64
N ILE A 338 -46.57 -55.12 4.43
CA ILE A 338 -46.81 -53.91 5.23
C ILE A 338 -47.13 -54.29 6.67
N LEU A 339 -47.96 -55.32 6.90
CA LEU A 339 -48.29 -55.79 8.24
C LEU A 339 -47.07 -56.37 8.96
N ASP A 340 -46.22 -57.13 8.27
CA ASP A 340 -44.95 -57.64 8.81
C ASP A 340 -44.01 -56.49 9.21
N PHE A 341 -43.92 -55.45 8.37
CA PHE A 341 -43.16 -54.24 8.70
C PHE A 341 -43.70 -53.55 9.96
N LEU A 342 -45.01 -53.37 10.06
CA LEU A 342 -45.65 -52.78 11.25
C LEU A 342 -45.46 -53.67 12.49
N ALA A 343 -45.47 -55.00 12.34
CA ALA A 343 -45.24 -55.95 13.43
C ALA A 343 -43.80 -55.88 13.95
N LEU A 344 -42.81 -55.82 13.05
CA LEU A 344 -41.40 -55.62 13.41
C LEU A 344 -41.18 -54.30 14.15
N ARG A 345 -41.82 -53.22 13.68
CA ARG A 345 -41.76 -51.90 14.33
C ARG A 345 -42.43 -51.89 15.71
N LYS A 346 -43.50 -52.66 15.90
CA LYS A 346 -44.13 -52.86 17.23
C LYS A 346 -43.21 -53.59 18.20
N LEU A 347 -42.41 -54.55 17.71
CA LEU A 347 -41.47 -55.34 18.51
C LEU A 347 -40.19 -54.58 18.87
N LYS A 348 -39.64 -53.75 17.97
CA LYS A 348 -38.40 -52.99 18.20
C LYS A 348 -38.60 -51.50 17.92
N LYS A 349 -38.63 -50.68 18.98
CA LYS A 349 -38.85 -49.23 18.90
C LYS A 349 -37.65 -48.42 18.37
N ASP A 350 -36.41 -48.90 18.58
CA ASP A 350 -35.18 -48.12 18.33
C ASP A 350 -34.30 -48.64 17.17
N MET A 351 -34.80 -49.49 16.28
CA MET A 351 -34.02 -49.83 15.07
C MET A 351 -34.08 -48.68 14.05
N LYS A 352 -32.95 -48.47 13.34
CA LYS A 352 -32.95 -47.88 11.98
C LYS A 352 -33.93 -48.70 11.14
N SER A 353 -35.16 -48.22 11.05
CA SER A 353 -36.26 -48.96 10.44
C SER A 353 -35.97 -49.16 8.95
N PRO A 354 -36.19 -50.37 8.41
CA PRO A 354 -36.03 -50.60 6.98
C PRO A 354 -36.99 -49.68 6.20
N ILE A 355 -36.53 -49.11 5.09
CA ILE A 355 -37.35 -48.25 4.25
C ILE A 355 -38.29 -49.14 3.43
N LEU A 356 -39.60 -48.90 3.53
CA LEU A 356 -40.57 -49.53 2.62
C LEU A 356 -40.46 -48.87 1.24
N CYS A 357 -39.98 -49.64 0.26
CA CYS A 357 -39.87 -49.19 -1.12
C CYS A 357 -40.97 -49.84 -1.97
N PHE A 358 -41.87 -49.03 -2.52
CA PHE A 358 -42.90 -49.49 -3.45
C PHE A 358 -42.46 -49.25 -4.89
N VAL A 359 -42.27 -50.33 -5.65
CA VAL A 359 -41.81 -50.29 -7.05
C VAL A 359 -42.93 -50.77 -7.99
N GLY A 360 -43.14 -50.08 -9.11
CA GLY A 360 -44.11 -50.47 -10.13
C GLY A 360 -44.47 -49.33 -11.09
N PRO A 361 -45.27 -49.58 -12.14
CA PRO A 361 -45.70 -48.57 -13.10
C PRO A 361 -46.56 -47.46 -12.47
N PRO A 362 -46.73 -46.29 -13.10
CA PRO A 362 -47.63 -45.24 -12.61
C PRO A 362 -49.08 -45.76 -12.49
N GLY A 363 -49.85 -45.24 -11.54
CA GLY A 363 -51.26 -45.62 -11.35
C GLY A 363 -51.54 -46.84 -10.46
N VAL A 364 -50.52 -47.62 -10.07
CA VAL A 364 -50.69 -48.85 -9.25
C VAL A 364 -50.92 -48.62 -7.74
N GLY A 365 -51.34 -47.43 -7.33
CA GLY A 365 -51.73 -47.17 -5.93
C GLY A 365 -50.59 -46.97 -4.92
N LYS A 366 -49.34 -46.71 -5.34
CA LYS A 366 -48.22 -46.47 -4.40
C LYS A 366 -48.47 -45.32 -3.41
N THR A 367 -48.98 -44.20 -3.92
CA THR A 367 -49.28 -43.00 -3.11
C THR A 367 -50.47 -43.25 -2.17
N SER A 368 -51.47 -44.02 -2.62
CA SER A 368 -52.62 -44.36 -1.79
C SER A 368 -52.24 -45.35 -0.69
N LEU A 369 -51.37 -46.33 -0.96
CA LEU A 369 -50.80 -47.22 0.07
C LEU A 369 -50.05 -46.44 1.15
N GLY A 370 -49.23 -45.45 0.76
CA GLY A 370 -48.55 -44.57 1.71
C GLY A 370 -49.51 -43.79 2.62
N LYS A 371 -50.64 -43.31 2.07
CA LYS A 371 -51.70 -42.65 2.85
C LYS A 371 -52.38 -43.62 3.81
N SER A 372 -52.74 -44.82 3.36
CA SER A 372 -53.38 -45.84 4.21
C SER A 372 -52.48 -46.29 5.35
N ILE A 373 -51.16 -46.40 5.11
CA ILE A 373 -50.17 -46.68 6.16
C ILE A 373 -50.15 -45.55 7.19
N ALA A 374 -50.12 -44.29 6.75
CA ALA A 374 -50.13 -43.15 7.66
C ALA A 374 -51.42 -43.11 8.51
N SER A 375 -52.58 -43.31 7.88
CA SER A 375 -53.88 -43.43 8.55
C SER A 375 -53.90 -44.57 9.57
N ALA A 376 -53.42 -45.76 9.20
CA ALA A 376 -53.32 -46.92 10.08
C ALA A 376 -52.41 -46.66 11.30
N MET A 377 -51.35 -45.87 11.12
CA MET A 377 -50.42 -45.50 12.18
C MET A 377 -50.87 -44.29 13.03
N GLY A 378 -51.98 -43.65 12.65
CA GLY A 378 -52.42 -42.39 13.25
C GLY A 378 -51.44 -41.23 13.02
N ARG A 379 -50.68 -41.26 11.92
CA ARG A 379 -49.68 -40.25 11.55
C ARG A 379 -50.17 -39.43 10.37
N GLU A 380 -49.73 -38.18 10.28
CA GLU A 380 -49.98 -37.34 9.12
C GLU A 380 -49.15 -37.80 7.93
N TYR A 381 -49.79 -37.85 6.76
CA TYR A 381 -49.12 -38.19 5.52
C TYR A 381 -48.54 -36.92 4.87
N VAL A 382 -47.21 -36.87 4.72
CA VAL A 382 -46.51 -35.82 3.99
C VAL A 382 -45.91 -36.43 2.73
N ARG A 383 -46.19 -35.82 1.57
CA ARG A 383 -45.58 -36.20 0.30
C ARG A 383 -44.42 -35.26 0.01
N MET A 384 -43.21 -35.81 -0.04
CA MET A 384 -42.02 -35.10 -0.53
C MET A 384 -41.61 -35.68 -1.88
N SER A 385 -41.55 -34.84 -2.90
CA SER A 385 -41.03 -35.23 -4.22
C SER A 385 -39.55 -34.88 -4.27
N LEU A 386 -38.68 -35.89 -4.30
CA LEU A 386 -37.22 -35.73 -4.38
C LEU A 386 -36.68 -35.82 -5.83
N GLY A 387 -37.56 -35.69 -6.84
CA GLY A 387 -37.19 -35.84 -8.24
C GLY A 387 -38.09 -34.99 -9.15
N GLY A 388 -37.45 -34.07 -9.86
CA GLY A 388 -38.04 -33.05 -10.73
C GLY A 388 -37.12 -31.83 -10.76
N MET A 389 -35.97 -31.96 -11.42
CA MET A 389 -35.39 -30.81 -12.13
C MET A 389 -36.01 -30.78 -13.52
#